data_AF-A0A926JP01-F1
#
_entry.id   AF-A0A926JP01-F1
#
_cell.length_a   1.000
_cell.length_b   1.000
_cell.length_c   1.000
_cell.angle_alpha   90.00
_cell.angle_beta   90.00
_cell.angle_gamma   90.00
#
_symmetry.space_group_name_H-M   'P 1'
#
loop_
_entity.id
_entity.type
_entity.pdbx_description
1 polymer ?
#
loop_
_entity_poly.entity_id
_entity_poly.type
_entity_poly.pdbx_seq_one_letter_code
_entity_poly.pdbx_strand_id
1 'polypeptide(L)'
;MKEQILKTLETSGKYTLKVAGTMPDSGYSFKPEGAGWNFAELLAHIGYGMYWWTDNFILSRPTEWDQPEDKRNKADLMNYLKEAYTYVEESIKSVSLNDDSVHGFFATIDHITHHRGQAVIFLRCQNIVPPEYTF
;
A
#
# COMPACT_ATOMS: atom_id res chain seq x y z
N MET A 1 12.38 2.49 18.85
CA MET A 1 11.69 3.18 17.73
C MET A 1 11.73 2.37 16.44
N LYS A 2 12.90 2.05 15.87
CA LYS A 2 13.00 1.26 14.63
C LYS A 2 12.23 -0.06 14.67
N GLU A 3 12.38 -0.84 15.73
CA GLU A 3 11.64 -2.10 15.91
C GLU A 3 10.11 -1.89 15.89
N GLN A 4 9.61 -0.85 16.55
CA GLN A 4 8.19 -0.53 16.56
C GLN A 4 7.68 -0.12 15.18
N ILE A 5 8.45 0.69 14.45
CA ILE A 5 8.18 1.08 13.06
C ILE A 5 8.07 -0.18 12.16
N LEU A 6 9.04 -1.10 12.27
CA LEU A 6 9.03 -2.34 11.49
C LEU A 6 7.84 -3.23 11.84
N LYS A 7 7.47 -3.33 13.12
CA LYS A 7 6.28 -4.06 13.56
C LYS A 7 4.99 -3.43 13.02
N THR A 8 4.88 -2.10 13.03
CA THR A 8 3.74 -1.38 12.45
C THR A 8 3.63 -1.65 10.94
N LEU A 9 4.76 -1.63 10.23
CA LEU A 9 4.82 -1.95 8.80
C LEU A 9 4.36 -3.39 8.53
N GLU A 10 4.83 -4.35 9.33
CA GLU A 10 4.46 -5.77 9.21
C GLU A 10 2.95 -5.97 9.38
N THR A 11 2.35 -5.38 10.43
CA THR A 11 0.90 -5.47 10.66
C THR A 11 0.12 -4.82 9.51
N SER A 12 0.55 -3.64 9.04
CA SER A 12 -0.07 -2.96 7.91
C SER A 12 0.00 -3.81 6.64
N GLY A 13 1.14 -4.43 6.36
CA GLY A 13 1.37 -5.31 5.22
C GLY A 13 0.47 -6.54 5.23
N LYS A 14 0.43 -7.26 6.36
CA LYS A 14 -0.45 -8.43 6.53
C LYS A 14 -1.91 -8.07 6.26
N TYR A 15 -2.40 -6.96 6.82
CA TYR A 15 -3.79 -6.57 6.64
C TYR A 15 -4.10 -6.13 5.20
N THR A 16 -3.23 -5.31 4.61
CA THR A 16 -3.38 -4.82 3.23
C THR A 16 -3.40 -5.97 2.23
N LEU A 17 -2.45 -6.92 2.35
CA LEU A 17 -2.40 -8.10 1.47
C LEU A 17 -3.62 -9.00 1.66
N LYS A 18 -4.14 -9.13 2.89
CA LYS A 18 -5.37 -9.88 3.14
C LYS A 18 -6.58 -9.22 2.47
N VAL A 19 -6.72 -7.90 2.58
CA VAL A 19 -7.79 -7.12 1.89
C VAL A 19 -7.69 -7.29 0.38
N ALA A 20 -6.51 -7.05 -0.20
CA ALA A 20 -6.27 -7.19 -1.64
C ALA A 20 -6.56 -8.62 -2.13
N GLY A 21 -6.11 -9.64 -1.40
CA GLY A 21 -6.31 -11.04 -1.73
C GLY A 21 -7.75 -11.54 -1.59
N THR A 22 -8.59 -10.85 -0.82
CA THR A 22 -10.00 -11.23 -0.58
C THR A 22 -10.88 -11.01 -1.82
N MET A 23 -10.53 -10.04 -2.67
CA MET A 23 -11.26 -9.80 -3.91
C MET A 23 -10.97 -10.95 -4.91
N PRO A 24 -12.00 -11.58 -5.53
CA PRO A 24 -11.79 -12.52 -6.62
C PRO A 24 -11.22 -11.80 -7.84
N ASP A 25 -10.57 -12.55 -8.73
CA ASP A 25 -9.88 -11.99 -9.90
C ASP A 25 -10.81 -11.17 -10.80
N SER A 26 -12.07 -11.61 -10.94
CA SER A 26 -13.12 -10.89 -11.68
C SER A 26 -13.47 -9.52 -11.08
N GLY A 27 -13.16 -9.28 -9.81
CA GLY A 27 -13.41 -8.03 -9.11
C GLY A 27 -12.28 -7.01 -9.21
N TYR A 28 -11.12 -7.36 -9.79
CA TYR A 28 -9.99 -6.44 -9.89
C TYR A 28 -10.25 -5.28 -10.86
N SER A 29 -11.10 -5.47 -11.88
CA SER A 29 -11.56 -4.42 -12.78
C SER A 29 -12.78 -3.67 -12.27
N PHE A 30 -13.35 -4.06 -11.11
CA PHE A 30 -14.52 -3.39 -10.57
C PHE A 30 -14.19 -1.98 -10.09
N LYS A 31 -15.07 -1.04 -10.44
CA LYS A 31 -15.01 0.37 -10.06
C LYS A 31 -16.37 0.79 -9.49
N PRO A 32 -16.48 1.10 -8.19
CA PRO A 32 -17.67 1.72 -7.63
C PRO A 32 -17.99 3.03 -8.33
N GLU A 33 -19.28 3.40 -8.39
CA GLU A 33 -19.70 4.68 -8.93
C GLU A 33 -19.05 5.85 -8.17
N GLY A 34 -18.55 6.85 -8.91
CA GLY A 34 -17.85 8.00 -8.35
C GLY A 34 -16.42 7.73 -7.85
N ALA A 35 -15.94 6.49 -7.88
CA ALA A 35 -14.55 6.19 -7.51
C ALA A 35 -13.57 6.76 -8.56
N GLY A 36 -12.41 7.22 -8.12
CA GLY A 36 -11.32 7.64 -9.02
C GLY A 36 -10.72 6.47 -9.79
N TRP A 37 -10.58 5.32 -9.12
CA TRP A 37 -9.90 4.13 -9.61
C TRP A 37 -10.77 2.88 -9.52
N ASN A 38 -10.48 1.88 -10.38
CA ASN A 38 -10.91 0.51 -10.13
C ASN A 38 -10.06 -0.16 -9.02
N PHE A 39 -10.42 -1.37 -8.61
CA PHE A 39 -9.75 -2.05 -7.50
C PHE A 39 -8.26 -2.28 -7.76
N ALA A 40 -7.88 -2.71 -8.97
CA ALA A 40 -6.49 -2.94 -9.34
C ALA A 40 -5.68 -1.63 -9.35
N GLU A 41 -6.21 -0.57 -9.95
CA GLU A 41 -5.58 0.75 -10.00
C GLU A 41 -5.36 1.32 -8.59
N LEU A 42 -6.33 1.15 -7.68
CA LEU A 42 -6.21 1.58 -6.29
C LEU A 42 -5.06 0.84 -5.56
N LEU A 43 -4.96 -0.47 -5.74
CA LEU A 43 -3.87 -1.25 -5.16
C LEU A 43 -2.51 -0.89 -5.78
N ALA A 44 -2.47 -0.63 -7.09
CA ALA A 44 -1.27 -0.15 -7.77
C ALA A 44 -0.82 1.20 -7.21
N HIS A 45 -1.77 2.11 -6.95
CA HIS A 45 -1.52 3.41 -6.32
C HIS A 45 -0.95 3.28 -4.90
N ILE A 46 -1.47 2.35 -4.08
CA ILE A 46 -0.89 2.05 -2.76
C ILE A 46 0.58 1.64 -2.89
N GLY A 47 0.88 0.70 -3.81
CA GLY A 47 2.24 0.25 -4.02
C GLY A 47 3.17 1.34 -4.52
N TYR A 48 2.72 2.16 -5.48
CA TYR A 48 3.49 3.27 -6.01
C TYR A 48 3.81 4.31 -4.93
N GLY A 49 2.81 4.67 -4.12
CA GLY A 49 2.99 5.59 -3.00
C GLY A 49 4.06 5.11 -2.00
N MET A 50 4.12 3.81 -1.72
CA MET A 50 5.15 3.25 -0.84
C MET A 50 6.57 3.51 -1.37
N TYR A 51 6.82 3.33 -2.67
CA TYR A 51 8.11 3.68 -3.27
C TYR A 51 8.37 5.18 -3.19
N TRP A 52 7.39 5.99 -3.61
CA TRP A 52 7.54 7.44 -3.71
C TRP A 52 7.86 8.11 -2.36
N TRP A 53 7.11 7.79 -1.30
CA TRP A 53 7.36 8.33 0.04
C TRP A 53 8.68 7.83 0.62
N THR A 54 9.02 6.56 0.37
CA THR A 54 10.29 5.96 0.84
C THR A 54 11.48 6.66 0.19
N ASP A 55 11.45 6.85 -1.12
CA ASP A 55 12.53 7.53 -1.85
C ASP A 55 12.72 8.95 -1.34
N ASN A 56 11.65 9.75 -1.34
CA ASN A 56 11.74 11.17 -1.03
C ASN A 56 12.11 11.46 0.44
N PHE A 57 11.59 10.68 1.39
CA PHE A 57 11.70 11.01 2.82
C PHE A 57 12.59 10.05 3.63
N ILE A 58 12.57 8.75 3.34
CA ILE A 58 13.38 7.77 4.08
C ILE A 58 14.80 7.72 3.53
N LEU A 59 14.92 7.70 2.20
CA LEU A 59 16.21 7.57 1.51
C LEU A 59 16.77 8.91 1.02
N SER A 60 15.99 9.99 1.12
CA SER A 60 16.36 11.33 0.64
C SER A 60 16.83 11.33 -0.83
N ARG A 61 16.15 10.53 -1.65
CA ARG A 61 16.27 10.48 -3.11
C ARG A 61 15.04 11.15 -3.72
N PRO A 62 15.15 12.41 -4.17
CA PRO A 62 14.05 13.09 -4.82
C PRO A 62 13.57 12.32 -6.05
N THR A 63 12.28 12.01 -6.06
CA THR A 63 11.60 11.29 -7.14
C THR A 63 10.30 12.00 -7.45
N GLU A 64 10.08 12.37 -8.71
CA GLU A 64 8.83 12.98 -9.16
C GLU A 64 7.66 12.01 -9.06
N TRP A 65 6.46 12.53 -8.84
CA TRP A 65 5.24 11.72 -8.92
C TRP A 65 4.84 11.55 -10.39
N ASP A 66 5.14 10.39 -10.96
CA ASP A 66 4.81 10.00 -12.34
C ASP A 66 4.33 8.54 -12.35
N GLN A 67 3.14 8.31 -11.79
CA GLN A 67 2.57 6.97 -11.71
C GLN A 67 2.07 6.53 -13.09
N PRO A 68 2.60 5.43 -13.67
CA PRO A 68 2.11 4.93 -14.95
C PRO A 68 0.74 4.27 -14.81
N GLU A 69 0.05 4.12 -15.94
CA GLU A 69 -1.13 3.26 -16.04
C GLU A 69 -0.77 1.83 -15.64
N ASP A 70 -1.58 1.23 -14.77
CA ASP A 70 -1.33 -0.14 -14.30
C ASP A 70 -2.07 -1.19 -15.14
N LYS A 71 -1.32 -2.19 -15.62
CA LYS A 71 -1.85 -3.29 -16.46
C LYS A 71 -1.66 -4.66 -15.83
N ARG A 72 -1.30 -4.73 -14.55
CA ARG A 72 -0.98 -5.98 -13.88
C ARG A 72 -2.24 -6.77 -13.58
N ASN A 73 -2.15 -8.09 -13.76
CA ASN A 73 -3.17 -8.99 -13.24
C ASN A 73 -3.08 -9.08 -11.71
N LYS A 74 -4.03 -9.78 -11.09
CA LYS A 74 -4.05 -9.97 -9.64
C LYS A 74 -2.75 -10.54 -9.07
N ALA A 75 -2.18 -11.58 -9.69
CA ALA A 75 -0.99 -12.25 -9.17
C ALA A 75 0.20 -11.29 -9.16
N ASP A 76 0.42 -10.57 -10.26
CA ASP A 76 1.49 -9.59 -10.40
C ASP A 76 1.30 -8.39 -9.48
N LEU A 77 0.06 -7.95 -9.28
CA LEU A 77 -0.28 -6.85 -8.38
C LEU A 77 -0.08 -7.23 -6.91
N MET A 78 -0.44 -8.45 -6.54
CA MET A 78 -0.18 -8.99 -5.21
C MET A 78 1.32 -9.13 -4.94
N ASN A 79 2.13 -9.51 -5.94
CA ASN A 79 3.58 -9.59 -5.79
C ASN A 79 4.21 -8.21 -5.65
N TYR A 80 3.81 -7.25 -6.48
CA TYR A 80 4.28 -5.87 -6.35
C TYR A 80 3.97 -5.24 -5.00
N LEU A 81 2.77 -5.48 -4.44
CA LEU A 81 2.47 -4.99 -3.10
C LEU A 81 3.45 -5.56 -2.07
N LYS A 82 3.77 -6.86 -2.14
CA LYS A 82 4.78 -7.47 -1.26
C LYS A 82 6.15 -6.84 -1.46
N GLU A 83 6.59 -6.66 -2.71
CA GLU A 83 7.87 -6.04 -3.06
C GLU A 83 7.96 -4.62 -2.52
N ALA A 84 6.88 -3.83 -2.63
CA ALA A 84 6.82 -2.48 -2.11
C ALA A 84 6.89 -2.45 -0.57
N TYR A 85 6.24 -3.39 0.14
CA TYR A 85 6.41 -3.53 1.59
C TYR A 85 7.84 -3.92 1.97
N THR A 86 8.45 -4.87 1.26
CA THR A 86 9.85 -5.25 1.45
C THR A 86 10.77 -4.05 1.22
N TYR A 87 10.49 -3.23 0.21
CA TYR A 87 11.27 -2.04 -0.09
C TYR A 87 11.27 -1.03 1.06
N VAL A 88 10.09 -0.74 1.62
CA VAL A 88 9.96 0.13 2.81
C VAL A 88 10.74 -0.47 3.99
N GLU A 89 10.61 -1.78 4.23
CA GLU A 89 11.29 -2.49 5.32
C GLU A 89 12.82 -2.40 5.19
N GLU A 90 13.37 -2.74 4.03
CA GLU A 90 14.80 -2.71 3.76
C GLU A 90 15.35 -1.29 3.85
N SER A 91 14.61 -0.30 3.35
CA SER A 91 14.99 1.11 3.43
C SER A 91 15.12 1.58 4.88
N ILE A 92 14.13 1.28 5.73
CA ILE A 92 14.16 1.60 7.16
C ILE A 92 15.33 0.90 7.87
N LYS A 93 15.63 -0.35 7.50
CA LYS A 93 16.77 -1.08 8.06
C LYS A 93 18.10 -0.44 7.68
N SER A 94 18.23 0.05 6.44
CA SER A 94 19.47 0.59 5.88
C SER A 94 19.88 1.97 6.40
N VAL A 95 18.94 2.78 6.91
CA VAL A 95 19.22 4.16 7.35
C VAL A 95 19.32 4.29 8.86
N SER A 96 20.04 5.29 9.36
CA SER A 96 19.87 5.76 10.74
C SER A 96 18.63 6.64 10.80
N LEU A 97 17.71 6.36 11.73
CA LEU A 97 16.47 7.13 11.83
C LEU A 97 16.76 8.56 12.27
N ASN A 98 16.15 9.50 11.56
CA ASN A 98 16.05 10.93 11.86
C ASN A 98 14.59 11.38 11.72
N ASP A 99 14.31 12.64 12.03
CA ASP A 99 12.94 13.19 12.01
C ASP A 99 12.28 13.05 10.63
N ASP A 100 13.01 13.31 9.54
CA ASP A 100 12.49 13.20 8.17
C ASP A 100 12.10 11.76 7.80
N SER A 101 12.95 10.79 8.11
CA SER A 101 12.69 9.37 7.84
C SER A 101 11.53 8.83 8.67
N VAL A 102 11.37 9.31 9.91
CA VAL A 102 10.25 8.95 10.78
C VAL A 102 8.96 9.57 10.26
N HIS A 103 9.00 10.85 9.88
CA HIS A 103 7.87 11.54 9.25
C HIS A 103 7.45 10.84 7.96
N GLY A 104 8.40 10.55 7.08
CA GLY A 104 8.19 9.82 5.84
C GLY A 104 7.55 8.47 6.04
N PHE A 105 8.02 7.69 7.02
CA PHE A 105 7.41 6.42 7.36
C PHE A 105 5.93 6.55 7.75
N PHE A 106 5.60 7.50 8.64
CA PHE A 106 4.21 7.66 9.07
C PHE A 106 3.32 8.24 7.96
N ALA A 107 3.85 9.09 7.08
CA ALA A 107 3.15 9.52 5.86
C ALA A 107 2.85 8.33 4.94
N THR A 108 3.80 7.41 4.75
CA THR A 108 3.58 6.15 4.01
C THR A 108 2.47 5.32 4.66
N ILE A 109 2.49 5.14 5.98
CA ILE A 109 1.46 4.35 6.69
C ILE A 109 0.07 4.98 6.61
N ASP A 110 -0.02 6.31 6.70
CA ASP A 110 -1.27 7.04 6.56
C ASP A 110 -1.86 6.87 5.15
N HIS A 111 -1.03 7.04 4.12
CA HIS A 111 -1.42 6.82 2.71
C HIS A 111 -1.94 5.39 2.47
N ILE A 112 -1.19 4.38 2.94
CA ILE A 112 -1.63 2.98 2.88
C ILE A 112 -2.98 2.81 3.58
N THR A 113 -3.13 3.35 4.79
CA THR A 113 -4.33 3.17 5.61
C THR A 113 -5.56 3.81 4.95
N HIS A 114 -5.40 5.02 4.41
CA HIS A 114 -6.44 5.73 3.69
C HIS A 114 -6.96 4.91 2.50
N HIS A 115 -6.08 4.47 1.60
CA HIS A 115 -6.48 3.76 0.39
C HIS A 115 -6.87 2.29 0.66
N ARG A 116 -6.28 1.63 1.65
CA ARG A 116 -6.78 0.32 2.11
C ARG A 116 -8.22 0.44 2.63
N GLY A 117 -8.55 1.53 3.33
CA GLY A 117 -9.92 1.82 3.74
C GLY A 117 -10.88 1.88 2.55
N GLN A 118 -10.47 2.52 1.45
CA GLN A 118 -11.21 2.49 0.19
C GLN A 118 -11.34 1.06 -0.35
N ALA A 119 -10.26 0.27 -0.38
CA ALA A 119 -10.29 -1.11 -0.86
C ALA A 119 -11.26 -2.00 -0.04
N VAL A 120 -11.39 -1.77 1.26
CA VAL A 120 -12.39 -2.42 2.11
C VAL A 120 -13.82 -2.09 1.66
N ILE A 121 -14.09 -0.85 1.25
CA ILE A 121 -15.40 -0.46 0.70
C ILE A 121 -15.66 -1.15 -0.65
N PHE A 122 -14.64 -1.31 -1.49
CA PHE A 122 -14.80 -2.01 -2.77
C PHE A 122 -15.25 -3.47 -2.57
N LEU A 123 -14.70 -4.16 -1.56
CA LEU A 123 -15.17 -5.50 -1.17
C LEU A 123 -16.66 -5.48 -0.80
N ARG A 124 -17.09 -4.50 0.00
CA ARG A 124 -18.50 -4.38 0.40
C ARG A 124 -19.42 -4.09 -0.78
N CYS A 125 -19.02 -3.25 -1.72
CA CYS A 125 -19.76 -2.98 -2.95
C CYS A 125 -19.93 -4.25 -3.82
N GLN A 126 -19.03 -5.22 -3.69
CA GLN A 126 -19.12 -6.53 -4.33
C GLN A 126 -19.82 -7.59 -3.47
N ASN A 127 -20.47 -7.19 -2.36
CA ASN A 127 -21.10 -8.08 -1.38
C ASN A 127 -20.11 -9.08 -0.73
N ILE A 128 -18.83 -8.72 -0.66
CA ILE A 128 -17.79 -9.53 -0.02
C ILE A 128 -17.55 -8.99 1.39
N VAL A 129 -17.57 -9.87 2.39
CA VAL A 129 -17.23 -9.51 3.76
C VAL A 129 -15.72 -9.23 3.83
N PRO A 130 -15.30 -8.01 4.18
CA PRO A 130 -13.89 -7.70 4.28
C PRO A 130 -13.25 -8.42 5.48
N PRO A 131 -11.93 -8.67 5.43
CA PRO A 131 -11.21 -9.20 6.58
C PRO A 131 -11.36 -8.31 7.82
N GLU A 132 -11.39 -8.93 8.99
CA GLU A 132 -11.36 -8.23 10.28
C GLU A 132 -10.14 -7.32 10.39
N TYR A 133 -10.35 -6.15 10.98
CA TYR A 133 -9.32 -5.14 11.21
C TYR A 133 -8.28 -5.63 12.22
N THR A 134 -7.01 -5.32 11.94
CA THR A 134 -5.87 -5.62 12.83
C THR A 134 -4.95 -4.40 12.94
N PHE A 135 -4.40 -4.16 14.13
CA PHE A 135 -3.51 -3.02 14.47
C PHE A 135 -2.23 -3.46 15.17
#